data_AF-A0A527GMJ3-F1
#
_entry.id   AF-A0A527GMJ3-F1
#
_cell.length_a   1.000
_cell.length_b   1.000
_cell.length_c   1.000
_cell.angle_alpha   90.00
_cell.angle_beta   90.00
_cell.angle_gamma   90.00
#
_symmetry.space_group_name_H-M   'P 1'
#
loop_
_entity.id
_entity.type
_entity.pdbx_description
1 polymer ?
#
loop_
_entity_poly.entity_id
_entity_poly.type
_entity_poly.pdbx_seq_one_letter_code
_entity_poly.pdbx_strand_id
1 'polypeptide(L)'
;MSEASPAKAYALHLGVIALLFVLSFLLPDYYHGLLARIMVLAVFAMGYNMLFGYAGLLSLGHAMFFAAGLYGAGLAVIQLGWSVPAAFASGLGCGVVVSLVIGLLALRTTGVAFMIVTM
;
A
#
# COMPACT_ATOMS: atom_id res chain seq x y z
N MET A 1 11.36 -33.38 4.19
CA MET A 1 10.70 -32.06 4.19
C MET A 1 9.55 -32.17 3.22
N SER A 2 8.32 -32.35 3.70
CA SER A 2 7.15 -32.59 2.84
C SER A 2 6.90 -31.33 2.01
N GLU A 3 7.13 -31.39 0.71
CA GLU A 3 6.71 -30.33 -0.21
C GLU A 3 5.19 -30.20 -0.07
N ALA A 4 4.74 -29.13 0.59
CA ALA A 4 3.32 -28.82 0.64
C ALA A 4 2.88 -28.62 -0.80
N SER A 5 1.94 -29.44 -1.28
CA SER A 5 1.33 -29.25 -2.59
C SER A 5 0.93 -27.77 -2.75
N PRO A 6 1.26 -27.11 -3.87
CA PRO A 6 1.01 -25.68 -4.05
C PRO A 6 -0.45 -25.30 -3.78
N ALA A 7 -1.40 -26.21 -4.07
CA ALA A 7 -2.81 -26.06 -3.75
C ALA A 7 -3.09 -25.87 -2.24
N LYS A 8 -2.34 -26.55 -1.37
CA LYS A 8 -2.48 -26.46 0.09
C LYS A 8 -1.96 -25.12 0.62
N ALA A 9 -0.91 -24.59 0.02
CA ALA A 9 -0.38 -23.26 0.35
C ALA A 9 -1.37 -22.15 -0.06
N TYR A 10 -1.90 -22.21 -1.29
CA TYR A 10 -2.92 -21.24 -1.73
C TYR A 10 -4.19 -21.30 -0.88
N ALA A 11 -4.67 -22.50 -0.54
CA ALA A 11 -5.82 -22.66 0.34
C ALA A 11 -5.57 -22.05 1.73
N LEU A 12 -4.36 -22.16 2.26
CA LEU A 12 -3.99 -21.57 3.55
C LEU A 12 -3.95 -20.04 3.47
N HIS A 13 -3.35 -19.47 2.43
CA HIS A 13 -3.34 -18.02 2.22
C HIS A 13 -4.75 -17.44 2.06
N LEU A 14 -5.59 -18.06 1.23
CA LEU A 14 -6.98 -17.66 1.06
C LEU A 14 -7.78 -17.82 2.36
N GLY A 15 -7.55 -18.89 3.12
CA GLY A 15 -8.17 -19.10 4.41
C GLY A 15 -7.81 -18.01 5.43
N VAL A 16 -6.54 -17.58 5.45
CA VAL A 16 -6.09 -16.48 6.31
C VAL A 16 -6.75 -15.15 5.88
N ILE A 17 -6.80 -14.84 4.58
CA ILE A 17 -7.45 -13.61 4.09
C ILE A 17 -8.94 -13.60 4.46
N ALA A 18 -9.63 -14.72 4.27
CA ALA A 18 -11.04 -14.86 4.63
C ALA A 18 -11.25 -14.70 6.14
N LEU A 19 -10.39 -15.31 6.97
CA LEU A 19 -10.44 -15.16 8.42
C LEU A 19 -10.28 -13.70 8.84
N LEU A 20 -9.28 -13.00 8.29
CA LEU A 20 -9.02 -11.59 8.59
C LEU A 20 -10.19 -10.69 8.16
N PHE A 21 -10.84 -10.99 7.04
CA PHE A 21 -12.02 -10.30 6.57
C PHE A 21 -13.21 -10.48 7.52
N VAL A 22 -13.47 -11.71 7.96
CA VAL A 22 -14.53 -12.00 8.95
C VAL A 22 -14.23 -11.35 10.29
N LEU A 23 -12.97 -11.42 10.74
CA LEU A 23 -12.51 -10.81 11.98
C LEU A 23 -12.75 -9.30 11.98
N SER A 24 -12.57 -8.63 10.84
CA SER A 24 -12.90 -7.22 10.68
C SER A 24 -14.34 -6.89 11.09
N PHE A 25 -15.31 -7.76 10.81
CA PHE A 25 -16.73 -7.52 11.11
C PHE A 25 -17.15 -7.88 12.54
N LEU A 26 -16.38 -8.74 13.22
CA LEU A 26 -16.70 -9.22 14.56
C LEU A 26 -15.99 -8.44 15.68
N LEU A 27 -14.98 -7.64 15.35
CA LEU A 27 -14.15 -6.94 16.33
C LEU A 27 -14.79 -5.65 16.85
N PRO A 28 -14.62 -5.33 18.14
CA PRO A 28 -14.98 -4.01 18.69
C PRO A 28 -14.22 -2.87 17.98
N ASP A 29 -14.81 -1.67 17.95
CA ASP A 29 -14.32 -0.52 17.17
C ASP A 29 -12.83 -0.22 17.30
N TYR A 30 -12.28 -0.30 18.52
CA TYR A 30 -10.86 -0.10 18.77
C TYR A 30 -9.98 -1.11 18.04
N TYR A 31 -10.32 -2.41 18.15
CA TYR A 31 -9.57 -3.48 17.51
C TYR A 31 -9.79 -3.50 16.00
N HIS A 32 -10.97 -3.09 15.54
CA HIS A 32 -11.26 -2.92 14.12
C HIS A 32 -10.33 -1.86 13.49
N GLY A 33 -10.24 -0.66 14.10
CA GLY A 33 -9.36 0.40 13.62
C GLY A 33 -7.88 0.03 13.66
N LEU A 34 -7.45 -0.69 14.71
CA LEU A 34 -6.09 -1.20 14.82
C LEU A 34 -5.78 -2.22 13.71
N LEU A 35 -6.69 -3.18 13.48
CA LEU A 35 -6.55 -4.19 12.44
C LEU A 35 -6.46 -3.55 11.06
N ALA A 36 -7.34 -2.59 10.74
CA ALA A 36 -7.31 -1.86 9.48
C ALA A 36 -5.96 -1.15 9.28
N ARG A 37 -5.43 -0.51 10.32
CA ARG A 37 -4.12 0.17 10.25
C ARG A 37 -2.98 -0.83 10.02
N ILE A 38 -3.01 -1.99 10.69
CA ILE A 38 -2.02 -3.05 10.47
C ILE A 38 -2.09 -3.55 9.02
N MET A 39 -3.29 -3.77 8.47
CA MET A 39 -3.45 -4.22 7.09
C MET A 39 -2.91 -3.20 6.09
N VAL A 40 -3.21 -1.92 6.27
CA VAL A 40 -2.70 -0.85 5.41
C VAL A 40 -1.17 -0.81 5.45
N LEU A 41 -0.56 -0.91 6.63
CA LEU A 41 0.90 -0.93 6.78
C LEU A 41 1.53 -2.21 6.21
N ALA A 42 0.86 -3.35 6.33
CA ALA A 42 1.32 -4.62 5.76
C ALA A 42 1.34 -4.57 4.23
N VAL A 43 0.28 -4.02 3.60
CA VAL A 43 0.24 -3.82 2.14
C VAL A 43 1.33 -2.85 1.70
N PHE A 44 1.54 -1.76 2.44
CA PHE A 44 2.64 -0.84 2.17
C PHE A 44 4.01 -1.53 2.27
N ALA A 45 4.25 -2.31 3.32
CA ALA A 45 5.50 -3.04 3.50
C ALA A 45 5.74 -4.09 2.41
N MET A 46 4.69 -4.80 1.96
CA MET A 46 4.78 -5.74 0.85
C MET A 46 5.11 -5.02 -0.48
N GLY A 47 4.45 -3.90 -0.76
CA GLY A 47 4.75 -3.09 -1.95
C GLY A 47 6.17 -2.54 -1.93
N TYR A 48 6.62 -2.03 -0.78
CA TYR A 48 7.99 -1.59 -0.58
C TYR A 48 8.99 -2.75 -0.74
N ASN A 49 8.72 -3.92 -0.15
CA ASN A 49 9.56 -5.10 -0.33
C ASN A 49 9.61 -5.56 -1.78
N MET A 50 8.53 -5.39 -2.55
CA MET A 50 8.54 -5.73 -3.96
C MET A 50 9.48 -4.80 -4.75
N LEU A 51 9.48 -3.50 -4.45
CA LEU A 51 10.36 -2.54 -5.12
C LEU A 51 11.81 -2.66 -4.65
N PHE A 52 12.04 -2.67 -3.34
CA PHE A 52 13.37 -2.75 -2.76
C PHE A 52 13.98 -4.15 -2.94
N GLY A 53 13.23 -5.20 -2.62
CA GLY A 53 13.70 -6.58 -2.63
C GLY A 53 13.94 -7.16 -4.03
N TYR A 54 13.20 -6.73 -5.05
CA TYR A 54 13.41 -7.22 -6.43
C TYR A 54 14.10 -6.21 -7.34
N ALA A 55 13.84 -4.91 -7.20
CA ALA A 55 14.47 -3.90 -8.07
C ALA A 55 15.72 -3.25 -7.43
N GLY A 56 15.99 -3.47 -6.15
CA GLY A 56 17.16 -2.89 -5.45
C GLY A 56 17.08 -1.38 -5.25
N LEU A 57 15.92 -0.77 -5.49
CA LEU A 57 15.68 0.66 -5.35
C LEU A 57 15.25 0.96 -3.90
N LEU A 58 16.22 1.17 -3.02
CA LEU A 58 15.96 1.78 -1.70
C LEU A 58 15.53 3.20 -2.01
N SER A 59 14.38 3.75 -1.61
CA SER A 59 14.09 5.18 -1.84
C SER A 59 13.56 5.83 -0.58
N LEU A 60 14.06 7.00 -0.19
CA LEU A 60 13.47 7.75 0.93
C LEU A 60 12.10 8.36 0.59
N GLY A 61 11.75 8.42 -0.70
CA GLY A 61 10.50 8.99 -1.20
C GLY A 61 9.25 8.12 -0.96
N HIS A 62 9.37 6.85 -0.57
CA HIS A 62 8.20 5.95 -0.47
C HIS A 62 7.10 6.44 0.47
N ALA A 63 7.48 7.16 1.53
CA ALA A 63 6.52 7.77 2.46
C ALA A 63 5.61 8.79 1.76
N MET A 64 6.09 9.46 0.70
CA MET A 64 5.29 10.44 -0.05
C MET A 64 4.16 9.77 -0.83
N PHE A 65 4.41 8.62 -1.46
CA PHE A 65 3.40 7.87 -2.21
C PHE A 65 2.36 7.27 -1.28
N PHE A 66 2.82 6.76 -0.13
CA PHE A 66 1.93 6.28 0.92
C PHE A 66 1.05 7.38 1.49
N ALA A 67 1.63 8.54 1.83
CA ALA A 67 0.89 9.69 2.33
C ALA A 67 -0.12 10.22 1.30
N ALA A 68 0.27 10.33 0.02
CA ALA A 68 -0.63 10.81 -1.04
C ALA A 68 -1.88 9.93 -1.18
N GLY A 69 -1.74 8.60 -1.16
CA GLY A 69 -2.88 7.68 -1.20
C GLY A 69 -3.73 7.75 0.07
N LEU A 70 -3.09 7.75 1.24
CA LEU A 70 -3.78 7.77 2.55
C LEU A 70 -4.58 9.07 2.73
N TYR A 71 -4.00 10.22 2.43
CA TYR A 71 -4.69 11.50 2.51
C TYR A 71 -5.74 11.65 1.40
N GLY A 72 -5.45 11.17 0.18
CA GLY A 72 -6.40 11.22 -0.94
C GLY A 72 -7.69 10.44 -0.67
N ALA A 73 -7.60 9.31 0.03
CA ALA A 73 -8.78 8.55 0.47
C ALA A 73 -9.35 9.09 1.80
N GLY A 74 -8.50 9.35 2.79
CA GLY A 74 -8.91 9.76 4.14
C GLY A 74 -9.64 11.10 4.16
N LEU A 75 -9.14 12.11 3.45
CA LEU A 75 -9.81 13.40 3.33
C LEU A 75 -11.14 13.28 2.58
N ALA A 76 -11.20 12.43 1.56
CA ALA A 76 -12.44 12.21 0.81
C ALA A 76 -13.56 11.61 1.68
N VAL A 77 -13.22 10.69 2.59
CA VAL A 77 -14.18 10.14 3.56
C VAL A 77 -14.52 11.17 4.65
N ILE A 78 -13.52 11.77 5.28
CA ILE A 78 -13.71 12.58 6.50
C ILE A 78 -14.30 13.96 6.20
N GLN A 79 -13.80 14.63 5.15
CA GLN A 79 -14.16 16.03 4.86
C GLN A 79 -15.19 16.15 3.75
N LEU A 80 -15.13 15.29 2.73
CA LEU A 80 -16.05 15.35 1.59
C LEU A 80 -17.26 14.41 1.74
N GLY A 81 -17.25 13.51 2.71
CA GLY A 81 -18.35 12.56 2.94
C GLY A 81 -18.60 11.61 1.76
N TRP A 82 -17.58 11.36 0.94
CA TRP A 82 -17.70 10.48 -0.22
C TRP A 82 -17.91 9.02 0.19
N SER A 83 -18.58 8.26 -0.67
CA SER A 83 -18.73 6.81 -0.47
C SER A 83 -17.36 6.12 -0.47
N VAL A 84 -17.23 5.02 0.28
CA VAL A 84 -15.96 4.28 0.42
C VAL A 84 -15.33 3.94 -0.95
N PRO A 85 -16.08 3.48 -1.98
CA PRO A 85 -15.49 3.22 -3.29
C PRO A 85 -14.95 4.48 -3.99
N ALA A 86 -15.67 5.60 -3.87
CA ALA A 86 -15.25 6.87 -4.47
C ALA A 86 -14.01 7.45 -3.78
N ALA A 87 -13.94 7.35 -2.44
CA ALA A 87 -12.75 7.74 -1.68
C ALA A 87 -11.54 6.84 -1.97
N PHE A 88 -11.76 5.54 -2.19
CA PHE A 88 -10.68 4.66 -2.61
C PHE A 88 -10.15 5.04 -4.01
N ALA A 89 -11.06 5.36 -4.93
CA ALA A 89 -10.70 5.85 -6.27
C ALA A 89 -9.93 7.19 -6.23
N SER A 90 -10.28 8.11 -5.32
CA SER A 90 -9.54 9.36 -5.15
C SER A 90 -8.14 9.12 -4.60
N GLY A 91 -7.99 8.23 -3.61
CA GLY A 91 -6.67 7.82 -3.10
C GLY A 91 -5.79 7.21 -4.19
N LEU A 92 -6.35 6.31 -5.00
CA LEU A 92 -5.65 5.72 -6.15
C LEU A 92 -5.24 6.81 -7.17
N GLY A 93 -6.15 7.72 -7.49
CA GLY A 93 -5.89 8.85 -8.39
C GLY A 93 -4.75 9.74 -7.89
N CYS A 94 -4.75 10.10 -6.60
CA CYS A 94 -3.66 10.86 -5.99
C CYS A 94 -2.31 10.13 -6.09
N GLY A 95 -2.30 8.82 -5.81
CA GLY A 95 -1.09 7.99 -5.93
C GLY A 95 -0.54 7.97 -7.37
N VAL A 96 -1.41 7.78 -8.35
CA VAL A 96 -1.04 7.82 -9.78
C VAL A 96 -0.46 9.18 -10.17
N VAL A 97 -1.14 10.27 -9.81
CA VAL A 97 -0.66 11.63 -10.11
C VAL A 97 0.72 11.89 -9.51
N VAL A 98 0.92 11.57 -8.22
CA VAL A 98 2.21 11.78 -7.55
C VAL A 98 3.30 10.91 -8.17
N SER A 99 3.01 9.63 -8.45
CA SER A 99 3.95 8.73 -9.13
C SER A 99 4.36 9.21 -10.52
N LEU A 100 3.42 9.77 -11.30
CA LEU A 100 3.70 10.35 -12.61
C LEU A 100 4.58 11.58 -12.50
N VAL A 101 4.25 12.52 -11.61
CA VAL A 101 5.03 13.76 -11.43
C VAL A 101 6.46 13.43 -11.00
N ILE A 102 6.62 12.57 -9.99
CA ILE A 102 7.94 12.19 -9.48
C ILE A 102 8.71 11.33 -10.48
N GLY A 103 8.04 10.39 -11.16
CA GLY A 103 8.64 9.57 -12.21
C GLY A 103 9.15 10.42 -13.38
N LEU A 104 8.37 11.39 -13.85
CA LEU A 104 8.80 12.33 -14.90
C LEU A 104 9.99 13.19 -14.46
N LEU A 105 10.04 13.59 -13.19
CA LEU A 105 11.16 14.35 -12.65
C LEU A 105 12.43 13.49 -12.52
N ALA A 106 12.28 12.24 -12.04
CA ALA A 106 13.36 11.28 -11.92
C ALA A 106 13.98 10.91 -13.28
N LEU A 107 13.19 10.86 -14.36
CA LEU A 107 13.70 10.66 -15.72
C LEU A 107 14.56 11.83 -16.22
N ARG A 108 14.47 13.02 -15.59
CA ARG A 108 15.28 14.20 -15.93
C ARG A 108 16.52 14.36 -15.07
N THR A 109 16.69 13.56 -14.01
CA THR A 109 17.89 13.62 -13.18
C THR A 109 18.96 12.67 -13.73
N THR A 110 20.18 13.15 -13.90
CA THR A 110 21.35 12.37 -14.34
C THR A 110 22.46 12.47 -13.30
N GLY A 111 23.23 11.40 -13.10
CA GLY A 111 24.37 11.39 -12.17
C GLY A 111 23.98 11.25 -10.69
N VAL A 112 24.70 11.95 -9.80
CA VAL A 112 24.59 11.79 -8.32
C VAL A 112 23.20 12.18 -7.79
N ALA A 113 22.50 13.12 -8.44
CA ALA A 113 21.14 13.49 -8.07
C ALA A 113 20.10 12.38 -8.35
N PHE A 114 20.35 11.50 -9.34
CA PHE A 114 19.53 10.31 -9.56
C PHE A 114 19.69 9.36 -8.37
N MET A 115 20.92 9.07 -7.94
CA MET A 115 21.16 8.24 -6.74
C MET A 115 20.57 8.83 -5.46
N ILE A 116 20.53 10.15 -5.28
CA ILE A 116 19.94 10.78 -4.08
C ILE A 116 18.40 10.74 -4.10
N VAL A 117 17.78 10.78 -5.28
CA VAL A 117 16.31 10.68 -5.45
C VAL A 117 15.82 9.23 -5.45
N THR A 118 16.65 8.30 -5.91
CA THR A 118 16.34 6.86 -6.00
C THR A 118 16.97 6.01 -4.90
N MET A 119 17.65 6.61 -3.89
CA MET A 119 18.04 6.06 -2.57
C MET A 119 17.11 6.55 -1.46
#